data_AF-A0A8T5UFS9-F1
#
_entry.id   AF-A0A8T5UFS9-F1
#
_cell.length_a   1.000
_cell.length_b   1.000
_cell.length_c   1.000
_cell.angle_alpha   90.00
_cell.angle_beta   90.00
_cell.angle_gamma   90.00
#
_symmetry.space_group_name_H-M   'P 1'
#
loop_
_entity.id
_entity.type
_entity.pdbx_description
1 polymer ?
#
loop_
_entity_poly.entity_id
_entity_poly.type
_entity_poly.pdbx_seq_one_letter_code
_entity_poly.pdbx_strand_id
1 'polypeptide(L)'
;MFRWSVRIFLLVLTLSLTGVSILGSMSAVSILGNEDNVNIPSGPIDANLNISNVNEMYFRVPFNVTNVGFFDLTNLRIEFSVTMVYDHVNLTGIGENITSSAIVFNKATVFPPIPNGQTYNGLFNASSGDGFLPINFPNATTEIDWYRTPYAVEFYADFIVSASYSLDLISFSVELFNISVGNLPHL
;
A
#
# COMPACT_ATOMS: atom_id res chain seq x y z
N MET A 1 30.43 26.45 38.31
CA MET A 1 30.39 25.01 37.98
C MET A 1 29.07 24.62 37.34
N PHE A 2 27.94 24.64 38.05
CA PHE A 2 26.62 24.20 37.55
C PHE A 2 26.24 24.74 36.16
N ARG A 3 26.36 26.06 35.93
CA ARG A 3 26.03 26.68 34.62
C ARG A 3 26.87 26.14 33.46
N TRP A 4 28.13 25.79 33.70
CA TRP A 4 29.01 25.22 32.67
C TRP A 4 28.70 23.75 32.42
N SER A 5 28.43 22.98 33.48
CA SER A 5 27.98 21.59 33.37
C SER A 5 26.69 21.48 32.55
N VAL A 6 25.70 22.37 32.81
CA VAL A 6 24.45 22.42 32.05
C VAL A 6 24.72 22.76 30.57
N ARG A 7 25.60 23.72 30.29
CA ARG A 7 25.95 24.10 28.90
C ARG A 7 26.64 22.97 28.14
N ILE A 8 27.55 22.25 28.79
CA ILE A 8 28.24 21.10 28.18
C ILE A 8 27.22 19.98 27.91
N PHE A 9 26.33 19.70 28.87
CA PHE A 9 25.28 18.70 28.69
C PHE A 9 24.36 19.06 27.51
N LEU A 10 23.90 20.31 27.44
CA LEU A 10 23.07 20.80 26.33
C LEU A 10 23.82 20.72 24.99
N LEU A 11 25.11 21.04 24.95
CA LEU A 11 25.91 20.92 23.74
C LEU A 11 26.00 19.47 23.27
N VAL A 12 26.30 18.53 24.17
CA VAL A 12 26.36 17.10 23.85
C VAL A 12 25.01 16.60 23.38
N LEU A 13 23.92 16.97 24.05
CA LEU A 13 22.56 16.61 23.65
C LEU A 13 22.24 17.11 22.25
N THR A 14 22.51 18.39 21.97
CA THR A 14 22.26 18.98 20.64
C THR A 14 23.11 18.31 19.56
N LEU A 15 24.38 18.03 19.83
CA LEU A 15 25.24 17.31 18.89
C LEU A 15 24.75 15.88 18.62
N SER A 16 24.30 15.17 19.66
CA SER A 16 23.72 13.83 19.52
C SER A 16 22.44 13.86 18.69
N LEU A 17 21.51 14.78 18.97
CA LEU A 17 20.28 14.94 18.20
C LEU A 17 20.58 15.32 16.74
N THR A 18 21.54 16.21 16.51
CA THR A 18 21.96 16.60 15.16
C THR A 18 22.55 15.40 14.41
N GLY A 19 23.42 14.62 15.06
CA GLY A 19 24.01 13.41 14.49
C GLY A 19 22.96 12.37 14.12
N VAL A 20 22.02 12.11 15.03
CA VAL A 20 20.88 11.20 14.80
C VAL A 20 20.03 11.69 13.62
N SER A 21 19.72 12.98 13.53
CA SER A 21 18.96 13.54 12.41
C SER A 21 19.69 13.44 11.07
N ILE A 22 21.01 13.68 11.03
CA ILE A 22 21.81 13.55 9.80
C ILE A 22 21.84 12.09 9.35
N LEU A 23 22.18 11.16 10.25
CA LEU A 23 22.24 9.73 9.95
C LEU A 23 20.86 9.18 9.57
N GLY A 24 19.81 9.64 10.23
CA GLY A 24 18.43 9.29 9.90
C GLY A 24 18.08 9.76 8.48
N SER A 25 18.36 11.02 8.16
CA SER A 25 18.11 11.57 6.82
C SER A 25 18.87 10.83 5.73
N MET A 26 20.15 10.49 5.97
CA MET A 26 20.94 9.68 5.04
C MET A 26 20.38 8.27 4.86
N SER A 27 19.82 7.67 5.91
CA SER A 27 19.20 6.35 5.87
C SER A 27 17.96 6.32 4.97
N ALA A 28 17.12 7.35 5.03
CA ALA A 28 15.95 7.43 4.15
C ALA A 28 16.35 7.59 2.69
N VAL A 29 17.35 8.41 2.42
CA VAL A 29 17.88 8.60 1.07
C VAL A 29 18.51 7.30 0.54
N SER A 30 19.24 6.55 1.37
CA SER A 30 19.85 5.30 0.92
C SER A 30 18.80 4.22 0.62
N ILE A 31 17.76 4.10 1.45
CA ILE A 31 16.67 3.14 1.24
C ILE A 31 15.85 3.50 -0.01
N LEU A 32 15.39 4.75 -0.12
CA LEU A 32 14.53 5.19 -1.23
C LEU A 32 15.30 5.50 -2.52
N GLY A 33 16.61 5.70 -2.44
CA GLY A 33 17.45 6.09 -3.58
C GLY A 33 17.78 4.95 -4.54
N ASN A 34 17.51 3.70 -4.16
CA ASN A 34 17.63 2.55 -5.05
C ASN A 34 16.32 1.76 -5.06
N GLU A 35 15.75 1.59 -6.26
CA GLU A 35 14.51 0.86 -6.50
C GLU A 35 14.58 -0.62 -6.04
N ASP A 36 15.78 -1.22 -6.01
CA ASP A 36 15.98 -2.59 -5.54
C ASP A 36 15.74 -2.75 -4.03
N ASN A 37 15.80 -1.66 -3.26
CA ASN A 37 15.63 -1.71 -1.81
C ASN A 37 14.17 -1.77 -1.39
N VAL A 38 13.24 -1.24 -2.17
CA VAL A 38 11.81 -1.25 -1.85
C VAL A 38 11.06 -1.73 -3.08
N ASN A 39 10.71 -3.01 -3.09
CA ASN A 39 10.05 -3.64 -4.21
C ASN A 39 8.65 -4.12 -3.81
N ILE A 40 7.64 -3.39 -4.26
CA ILE A 40 6.23 -3.60 -3.95
C ILE A 40 5.41 -3.37 -5.24
N PRO A 41 4.90 -4.41 -5.90
CA PRO A 41 5.05 -5.83 -5.60
C PRO A 41 6.44 -6.38 -6.02
N SER A 42 7.03 -7.27 -5.22
CA SER A 42 8.32 -7.92 -5.56
C SER A 42 8.21 -9.10 -6.51
N GLY A 43 6.99 -9.47 -6.92
CA GLY A 43 6.67 -10.60 -7.77
C GLY A 43 5.23 -10.53 -8.28
N PRO A 44 4.75 -11.57 -8.98
CA PRO A 44 3.38 -11.57 -9.48
C PRO A 44 2.37 -11.49 -8.32
N ILE A 45 1.37 -10.63 -8.48
CA ILE A 45 0.23 -10.53 -7.58
C ILE A 45 -0.69 -11.72 -7.86
N ASP A 46 -0.96 -12.54 -6.84
CA ASP A 46 -1.94 -13.61 -6.90
C ASP A 46 -3.25 -13.10 -6.29
N ALA A 47 -4.28 -13.02 -7.13
CA ALA A 47 -5.57 -12.47 -6.76
C ALA A 47 -6.70 -13.33 -7.34
N ASN A 48 -7.75 -13.52 -6.54
CA ASN A 48 -9.01 -14.06 -7.02
C ASN A 48 -10.11 -13.03 -6.75
N LEU A 49 -10.73 -12.55 -7.83
CA LEU A 49 -11.79 -11.54 -7.80
C LEU A 49 -13.09 -12.16 -8.31
N ASN A 50 -13.60 -13.14 -7.57
CA ASN A 50 -14.89 -13.74 -7.85
C ASN A 50 -16.03 -12.84 -7.33
N ILE A 51 -16.50 -11.92 -8.17
CA ILE A 51 -17.62 -11.00 -7.85
C ILE A 51 -18.89 -11.78 -7.48
N SER A 52 -19.09 -12.97 -8.05
CA SER A 52 -20.24 -13.82 -7.76
C SER A 52 -20.14 -14.57 -6.43
N ASN A 53 -18.93 -14.77 -5.91
CA ASN A 53 -18.70 -15.39 -4.61
C ASN A 53 -17.61 -14.66 -3.81
N VAL A 54 -18.06 -13.69 -3.03
CA VAL A 54 -17.23 -12.86 -2.15
C VAL A 54 -16.36 -13.70 -1.19
N ASN A 55 -16.82 -14.90 -0.81
CA ASN A 55 -16.09 -15.78 0.11
C ASN A 55 -14.86 -16.44 -0.49
N GLU A 56 -14.71 -16.43 -1.82
CA GLU A 56 -13.54 -16.98 -2.52
C GLU A 56 -12.51 -15.90 -2.86
N MET A 57 -12.81 -14.64 -2.56
CA MET A 57 -11.92 -13.54 -2.91
C MET A 57 -10.70 -13.48 -2.01
N TYR A 58 -9.55 -13.22 -2.62
CA TYR A 58 -8.30 -13.04 -1.89
C TYR A 58 -7.32 -12.17 -2.68
N PHE A 59 -6.38 -11.57 -1.96
CA PHE A 59 -5.20 -10.92 -2.50
C PHE A 59 -3.95 -11.41 -1.79
N ARG A 60 -2.92 -11.68 -2.57
CA ARG A 60 -1.57 -12.03 -2.11
C ARG A 60 -0.57 -11.20 -2.89
N VAL A 61 -0.01 -10.20 -2.23
CA VAL A 61 0.98 -9.29 -2.82
C VAL A 61 2.32 -9.53 -2.15
N PRO A 62 3.27 -10.21 -2.82
CA PRO A 62 4.62 -10.36 -2.29
C PRO A 62 5.33 -9.00 -2.32
N PHE A 63 6.15 -8.74 -1.31
CA PHE A 63 6.96 -7.52 -1.26
C PHE A 63 8.32 -7.78 -0.61
N ASN A 64 9.27 -6.91 -0.93
CA ASN A 64 10.61 -6.95 -0.36
C ASN A 64 11.05 -5.54 0.05
N VAL A 65 11.55 -5.40 1.27
CA VAL A 65 12.17 -4.17 1.77
C VAL A 65 13.55 -4.49 2.37
N THR A 66 14.59 -3.87 1.83
CA THR A 66 15.96 -3.94 2.34
C THR A 66 16.31 -2.65 3.08
N ASN A 67 16.66 -2.80 4.36
CA ASN A 67 17.09 -1.68 5.19
C ASN A 67 18.60 -1.46 5.03
N VAL A 68 18.99 -0.59 4.10
CA VAL A 68 20.38 -0.13 3.93
C VAL A 68 20.71 1.12 4.78
N GLY A 69 19.85 1.47 5.73
CA GLY A 69 20.01 2.61 6.62
C GLY A 69 20.97 2.36 7.80
N PHE A 70 21.18 3.37 8.63
CA PHE A 70 21.98 3.30 9.87
C PHE A 70 21.17 2.84 11.09
N PHE A 71 19.84 2.90 11.03
CA PHE A 71 18.93 2.52 12.10
C PHE A 71 17.95 1.46 11.63
N ASP A 72 17.30 0.78 12.57
CA ASP A 72 16.22 -0.15 12.26
C ASP A 72 15.04 0.59 11.63
N LEU A 73 14.41 -0.05 10.65
CA LEU A 73 13.19 0.43 10.02
C LEU A 73 12.01 -0.11 10.83
N THR A 74 11.23 0.78 11.42
CA THR A 74 10.10 0.46 12.30
C THR A 74 8.78 0.87 11.63
N ASN A 75 7.66 0.35 12.16
CA ASN A 75 6.32 0.77 11.74
C ASN A 75 6.08 0.67 10.23
N LEU A 76 6.67 -0.32 9.56
CA LEU A 76 6.40 -0.58 8.15
C LEU A 76 4.91 -0.91 7.97
N ARG A 77 4.16 -0.01 7.36
CA ARG A 77 2.73 -0.14 7.09
C ARG A 77 2.51 -0.13 5.59
N ILE A 78 1.81 -1.15 5.10
CA ILE A 78 1.33 -1.20 3.72
C ILE A 78 -0.19 -1.12 3.78
N GLU A 79 -0.74 -0.09 3.17
CA GLU A 79 -2.15 0.05 2.87
C GLU A 79 -2.38 -0.24 1.39
N PHE A 80 -3.40 -1.04 1.13
CA PHE A 80 -3.76 -1.53 -0.19
C PHE A 80 -5.25 -1.34 -0.38
N SER A 81 -5.62 -0.65 -1.44
CA SER A 81 -7.00 -0.45 -1.86
C SER A 81 -7.20 -0.91 -3.30
N VAL A 82 -8.38 -1.45 -3.59
CA VAL A 82 -8.78 -1.80 -4.96
C VAL A 82 -10.09 -1.15 -5.29
N THR A 83 -10.08 -0.41 -6.40
CA THR A 83 -11.22 0.23 -7.02
C THR A 83 -11.65 -0.58 -8.23
N MET A 84 -12.91 -0.96 -8.25
CA MET A 84 -13.58 -1.56 -9.39
C MET A 84 -14.21 -0.47 -10.24
N VAL A 85 -13.97 -0.50 -11.54
CA VAL A 85 -14.58 0.41 -12.54
C VAL A 85 -15.40 -0.42 -13.50
N TYR A 86 -16.66 -0.04 -13.70
CA TYR A 86 -17.63 -0.74 -14.55
C TYR A 86 -18.64 0.25 -15.12
N ASP A 87 -19.31 -0.10 -16.22
CA ASP A 87 -20.44 0.69 -16.71
C ASP A 87 -21.72 0.19 -16.06
N HIS A 88 -22.44 1.11 -15.41
CA HIS A 88 -23.69 0.80 -14.72
C HIS A 88 -24.86 0.78 -15.70
N VAL A 89 -25.64 -0.31 -15.70
CA VAL A 89 -26.85 -0.44 -16.51
C VAL A 89 -27.99 0.37 -15.89
N ASN A 90 -28.33 1.49 -16.50
CA ASN A 90 -29.49 2.27 -16.06
C ASN A 90 -30.79 1.67 -16.61
N LEU A 91 -31.52 0.93 -15.76
CA LEU A 91 -32.81 0.33 -16.14
C LEU A 91 -33.95 1.35 -16.31
N THR A 92 -33.74 2.61 -15.91
CA THR A 92 -34.75 3.68 -15.99
C THR A 92 -34.55 4.66 -17.16
N GLY A 93 -33.38 4.66 -17.79
CA GLY A 93 -33.05 5.43 -18.98
C GLY A 93 -32.42 4.53 -20.04
N ILE A 94 -33.17 4.19 -21.09
CA ILE A 94 -32.72 3.29 -22.17
C ILE A 94 -31.51 3.93 -22.88
N GLY A 95 -30.34 3.28 -22.80
CA GLY A 95 -29.16 3.63 -23.61
C GLY A 95 -28.12 4.55 -22.95
N GLU A 96 -28.27 4.89 -21.67
CA GLU A 96 -27.30 5.69 -20.91
C GLU A 96 -26.60 4.82 -19.86
N ASN A 97 -25.62 4.01 -20.30
CA ASN A 97 -24.73 3.34 -19.36
C ASN A 97 -23.73 4.37 -18.81
N ILE A 98 -23.60 4.44 -17.48
CA ILE A 98 -22.76 5.43 -16.81
C ILE A 98 -21.55 4.72 -16.21
N THR A 99 -20.35 5.13 -16.61
CA THR A 99 -19.10 4.64 -15.98
C THR A 99 -19.11 5.00 -14.50
N SER A 100 -19.07 3.95 -13.68
CA SER A 100 -19.16 3.99 -12.23
C SER A 100 -17.93 3.33 -11.63
N SER A 101 -17.54 3.79 -10.44
CA SER A 101 -16.39 3.26 -9.71
C SER A 101 -16.76 3.01 -8.26
N ALA A 102 -16.31 1.88 -7.71
CA ALA A 102 -16.53 1.53 -6.31
C ALA A 102 -15.25 0.96 -5.69
N ILE A 103 -14.91 1.40 -4.48
CA ILE A 103 -13.82 0.80 -3.71
C ILE A 103 -14.33 -0.53 -3.16
N VAL A 104 -13.78 -1.62 -3.66
CA VAL A 104 -14.21 -2.99 -3.33
C VAL A 104 -13.31 -3.66 -2.30
N PHE A 105 -12.13 -3.09 -2.06
CA PHE A 105 -11.17 -3.55 -1.08
C PHE A 105 -10.42 -2.37 -0.46
N ASN A 106 -10.23 -2.39 0.84
CA ASN A 106 -9.30 -1.52 1.55
C ASN A 106 -8.80 -2.21 2.82
N LYS A 107 -7.48 -2.33 2.96
CA LYS A 107 -6.85 -2.83 4.18
C LYS A 107 -5.47 -2.22 4.37
N ALA A 108 -5.13 -1.96 5.63
CA ALA A 108 -3.78 -1.65 6.04
C ALA A 108 -3.22 -2.71 7.00
N THR A 109 -1.96 -3.06 6.80
CA THR A 109 -1.25 -4.03 7.64
C THR A 109 0.09 -3.42 8.10
N VAL A 110 0.41 -3.59 9.37
CA VAL A 110 1.71 -3.23 9.95
C VAL A 110 2.57 -4.48 10.04
N PHE A 111 3.82 -4.37 9.62
CA PHE A 111 4.81 -5.44 9.60
C PHE A 111 5.87 -5.25 10.70
N PRO A 112 6.58 -6.33 11.06
CA PRO A 112 7.66 -6.26 12.05
C PRO A 112 8.77 -5.29 11.63
N PRO A 113 9.55 -4.78 12.60
CA PRO A 113 10.74 -3.99 12.30
C PRO A 113 11.77 -4.75 11.45
N ILE A 114 12.48 -4.03 10.59
CA ILE A 114 13.56 -4.55 9.76
C ILE A 114 14.89 -4.02 10.32
N PRO A 115 15.72 -4.87 10.94
CA PRO A 115 17.00 -4.43 11.48
C PRO A 115 17.92 -3.83 10.41
N ASN A 116 18.85 -2.98 10.83
CA ASN A 116 19.89 -2.44 9.96
C ASN A 116 20.59 -3.57 9.14
N GLY A 117 20.73 -3.35 7.83
CA GLY A 117 21.46 -4.24 6.93
C GLY A 117 20.72 -5.52 6.58
N GLN A 118 19.46 -5.66 7.00
CA GLN A 118 18.63 -6.83 6.74
C GLN A 118 17.58 -6.57 5.67
N THR A 119 17.15 -7.65 5.06
CA THR A 119 16.08 -7.68 4.05
C THR A 119 14.88 -8.42 4.63
N TYR A 120 13.70 -7.82 4.54
CA TYR A 120 12.44 -8.45 4.90
C TYR A 120 11.66 -8.81 3.64
N ASN A 121 11.48 -10.12 3.45
CA ASN A 121 10.59 -10.65 2.44
C ASN A 121 9.22 -10.91 3.09
N GLY A 122 8.25 -10.10 2.70
CA GLY A 122 6.92 -10.12 3.26
C GLY A 122 5.88 -10.56 2.25
N LEU A 123 4.71 -10.89 2.79
CA LEU A 123 3.53 -11.20 2.00
C LEU A 123 2.34 -10.45 2.59
N PHE A 124 1.78 -9.52 1.83
CA PHE A 124 0.50 -8.91 2.16
C PHE A 124 -0.60 -9.88 1.75
N ASN A 125 -1.33 -10.39 2.75
CA ASN A 125 -2.43 -11.31 2.54
C ASN A 125 -3.74 -10.69 2.99
N ALA A 126 -4.77 -10.91 2.17
CA ALA A 126 -6.15 -10.64 2.50
C ALA A 126 -7.03 -11.76 1.96
N SER A 127 -8.00 -12.18 2.75
CA SER A 127 -9.03 -13.16 2.38
C SER A 127 -10.41 -12.53 2.49
N SER A 128 -11.45 -13.26 2.09
CA SER A 128 -12.84 -12.85 2.28
C SER A 128 -13.10 -12.38 3.72
N GLY A 129 -13.68 -11.19 3.87
CA GLY A 129 -13.97 -10.56 5.16
C GLY A 129 -12.81 -9.76 5.78
N ASP A 130 -11.63 -9.78 5.17
CA ASP A 130 -10.44 -9.07 5.64
C ASP A 130 -10.06 -7.95 4.66
N GLY A 131 -10.79 -6.83 4.73
CA GLY A 131 -10.60 -5.65 3.88
C GLY A 131 -11.51 -5.57 2.66
N PHE A 132 -12.13 -6.67 2.24
CA PHE A 132 -13.16 -6.64 1.20
C PHE A 132 -14.41 -5.93 1.70
N LEU A 133 -15.07 -5.17 0.80
CA LEU A 133 -16.27 -4.40 1.06
C LEU A 133 -17.44 -4.97 0.24
N PRO A 134 -18.12 -6.04 0.69
CA PRO A 134 -19.11 -6.76 -0.11
C PRO A 134 -20.27 -5.88 -0.58
N ILE A 135 -20.65 -4.90 0.23
CA ILE A 135 -21.74 -3.95 -0.08
C ILE A 135 -21.42 -3.02 -1.26
N ASN A 136 -20.14 -2.86 -1.60
CA ASN A 136 -19.71 -2.00 -2.70
C ASN A 136 -19.59 -2.76 -4.03
N PHE A 137 -19.77 -4.08 -4.04
CA PHE A 137 -19.81 -4.84 -5.28
C PHE A 137 -21.18 -4.66 -5.95
N PRO A 138 -21.24 -4.26 -7.22
CA PRO A 138 -22.50 -4.19 -7.95
C PRO A 138 -23.08 -5.58 -8.17
N ASN A 139 -24.40 -5.64 -8.34
CA ASN A 139 -25.06 -6.87 -8.74
C ASN A 139 -24.63 -7.24 -10.17
N ALA A 140 -23.82 -8.30 -10.27
CA ALA A 140 -23.28 -8.80 -11.53
C ALA A 140 -24.35 -9.08 -12.60
N THR A 141 -25.60 -9.34 -12.24
CA THR A 141 -26.65 -9.67 -13.22
C THR A 141 -27.47 -8.47 -13.69
N THR A 142 -27.60 -7.42 -12.88
CA THR A 142 -28.53 -6.31 -13.15
C THR A 142 -27.88 -4.95 -13.27
N GLU A 143 -26.65 -4.78 -12.76
CA GLU A 143 -26.02 -3.48 -12.62
C GLU A 143 -24.76 -3.31 -13.48
N ILE A 144 -24.18 -4.39 -14.01
CA ILE A 144 -22.97 -4.33 -14.85
C ILE A 144 -23.35 -4.50 -16.32
N ASP A 145 -22.87 -3.58 -17.17
CA ASP A 145 -22.90 -3.76 -18.61
C ASP A 145 -21.75 -4.66 -19.06
N TRP A 146 -22.06 -5.94 -19.28
CA TRP A 146 -21.09 -6.92 -19.76
C TRP A 146 -20.68 -6.74 -21.22
N TYR A 147 -21.32 -5.84 -21.97
CA TYR A 147 -20.99 -5.57 -23.37
C TYR A 147 -20.05 -4.37 -23.54
N ARG A 148 -19.64 -3.71 -22.44
CA ARG A 148 -18.65 -2.64 -22.46
C ARG A 148 -17.33 -3.11 -23.06
N THR A 149 -16.78 -2.30 -23.97
CA THR A 149 -15.45 -2.50 -24.56
C THR A 149 -14.45 -1.49 -24.01
N PRO A 150 -13.18 -1.85 -23.77
CA PRO A 150 -12.55 -3.16 -24.06
C PRO A 150 -12.85 -4.25 -23.01
N TYR A 151 -13.21 -3.88 -21.79
CA TYR A 151 -13.50 -4.80 -20.69
C TYR A 151 -14.78 -4.39 -19.97
N ALA A 152 -15.56 -5.39 -19.51
CA ALA A 152 -16.77 -5.16 -18.73
C ALA A 152 -16.45 -4.54 -17.36
N VAL A 153 -15.40 -5.06 -16.72
CA VAL A 153 -14.94 -4.63 -15.40
C VAL A 153 -13.43 -4.46 -15.43
N GLU A 154 -12.95 -3.39 -14.81
CA GLU A 154 -11.54 -3.10 -14.63
C GLU A 154 -11.24 -2.92 -13.14
N PHE A 155 -10.07 -3.37 -12.70
CA PHE A 155 -9.62 -3.22 -11.32
C PHE A 155 -8.33 -2.41 -11.28
N TYR A 156 -8.36 -1.36 -10.47
CA TYR A 156 -7.23 -0.49 -10.21
C TYR A 156 -6.87 -0.57 -8.73
N ALA A 157 -5.59 -0.67 -8.43
CA ALA A 157 -5.08 -0.70 -7.08
C ALA A 157 -4.27 0.54 -6.75
N ASP A 158 -4.39 0.94 -5.48
CA ASP A 158 -3.51 1.92 -4.87
C ASP A 158 -2.77 1.29 -3.69
N PHE A 159 -1.50 1.66 -3.54
CA PHE A 159 -0.67 1.26 -2.42
C PHE A 159 -0.14 2.50 -1.71
N ILE A 160 -0.24 2.51 -0.39
CA ILE A 160 0.43 3.48 0.46
C ILE A 160 1.39 2.72 1.36
N VAL A 161 2.67 3.00 1.22
CA VAL A 161 3.74 2.34 1.95
C VAL A 161 4.40 3.38 2.83
N SER A 162 4.34 3.19 4.14
CA SER A 162 4.98 4.08 5.10
C SER A 162 5.82 3.33 6.10
N ALA A 163 6.86 3.98 6.60
CA ALA A 163 7.71 3.43 7.64
C ALA A 163 8.40 4.56 8.41
N SER A 164 8.93 4.22 9.58
CA SER A 164 9.64 5.11 10.48
C SER A 164 11.09 4.65 10.66
N TYR A 165 11.96 5.58 10.99
CA TYR A 165 13.38 5.36 11.23
C TYR A 165 13.89 6.26 12.34
N SER A 166 15.12 5.98 12.80
CA SER A 166 15.82 6.81 13.76
C SER A 166 15.05 6.98 15.08
N LEU A 167 14.58 5.86 15.67
CA LEU A 167 13.74 5.83 16.87
C LEU A 167 12.40 6.57 16.70
N ASP A 168 11.74 6.34 15.55
CA ASP A 168 10.46 6.95 15.18
C ASP A 168 10.46 8.47 15.04
N LEU A 169 11.64 9.11 15.00
CA LEU A 169 11.76 10.56 14.85
C LEU A 169 11.49 11.05 13.43
N ILE A 170 11.63 10.16 12.45
CA ILE A 170 11.46 10.52 11.05
C ILE A 170 10.74 9.38 10.34
N SER A 171 9.82 9.72 9.44
CA SER A 171 9.03 8.78 8.67
C SER A 171 8.98 9.17 7.20
N PHE A 172 8.69 8.18 6.36
CA PHE A 172 8.39 8.39 4.96
C PHE A 172 7.06 7.73 4.60
N SER A 173 6.44 8.22 3.53
CA SER A 173 5.26 7.64 2.89
C SER A 173 5.45 7.71 1.39
N VAL A 174 5.25 6.59 0.71
CA VAL A 174 5.26 6.47 -0.74
C VAL A 174 3.88 6.02 -1.17
N GLU A 175 3.33 6.67 -2.17
CA GLU A 175 1.99 6.41 -2.68
C GLU A 175 2.10 6.00 -4.15
N LEU A 176 1.49 4.86 -4.49
CA LEU A 176 1.37 4.34 -5.84
C LEU A 176 -0.13 4.30 -6.16
N PHE A 177 -0.54 4.96 -7.23
CA PHE A 177 -1.96 5.09 -7.59
C PHE A 177 -2.26 4.49 -8.96
N ASN A 178 -3.49 3.99 -9.12
CA ASN A 178 -4.06 3.53 -10.39
C ASN A 178 -3.27 2.40 -11.07
N ILE A 179 -2.73 1.45 -10.31
CA ILE A 179 -2.08 0.27 -10.87
C ILE A 179 -3.16 -0.68 -11.39
N SER A 180 -3.17 -1.00 -12.68
CA SER A 180 -4.08 -2.01 -13.22
C SER A 180 -3.73 -3.39 -12.65
N VAL A 181 -4.66 -4.02 -11.94
CA VAL A 181 -4.47 -5.35 -11.33
C VAL A 181 -5.22 -6.47 -12.05
N GLY A 182 -6.13 -6.11 -12.96
CA GLY A 182 -6.84 -7.07 -13.78
C GLY A 182 -8.11 -6.51 -14.40
N ASN A 183 -8.76 -7.33 -15.20
CA ASN A 183 -10.03 -7.04 -15.83
C ASN A 183 -10.86 -8.32 -15.96
N LEU A 184 -12.17 -8.14 -16.14
CA LEU A 184 -13.06 -9.23 -16.56
C LEU A 184 -13.47 -8.99 -18.03
N PRO A 185 -13.35 -10.02 -18.89
CA PRO A 185 -13.78 -9.92 -20.27
C PRO A 185 -15.30 -9.74 -20.36
N HIS A 186 -15.75 -9.26 -21.52
CA HIS A 186 -17.16 -9.24 -21.88
C HIS A 186 -17.72 -10.68 -21.99
N LEU A 187 -19.02 -10.82 -21.78
CA LEU A 187 -19.76 -12.08 -22.00
C LEU A 187 -20.05 -12.34 -23.48
#